data_AF-A0A2U8FIG9-F1
#
_entry.id   AF-A0A2U8FIG9-F1
#
_cell.length_a   1.000
_cell.length_b   1.000
_cell.length_c   1.000
_cell.angle_alpha   90.00
_cell.angle_beta   90.00
_cell.angle_gamma   90.00
#
_symmetry.space_group_name_H-M   'P 1'
#
loop_
_entity.id
_entity.type
_entity.pdbx_description
1 polymer ?
#
loop_
_entity_poly.entity_id
_entity_poly.type
_entity_poly.pdbx_seq_one_letter_code
_entity_poly.pdbx_strand_id
1 'polypeptide(L)'
;MKITKNVVPSIAYQVRTQDGVLVDEAPVNQPLEYLHGHNNLVEGLEKALEGKAVGDTFEVRVSPEEGYGEYNENMVQRVPKDVFMGVDELEVGMRFIADTDLGPLPVVITEVDGDEVVVDGNHMLAGQELLFSVEVVATREATLEEIAHGHIHQEGHGCGCGGHDEEEGHGCCGGGHHHHHDHEHDHHHGHGGCGCGGHGHHH
;
A
#
# COMPACT_ATOMS: atom_id res chain seq x y z
N MET A 1 -13.07 -20.75 -17.21
CA MET A 1 -11.83 -20.17 -17.77
C MET A 1 -10.68 -20.58 -16.87
N LYS A 2 -9.47 -20.77 -17.41
CA LYS A 2 -8.29 -21.02 -16.58
C LYS A 2 -7.67 -19.70 -16.18
N ILE A 3 -7.07 -19.63 -15.01
CA ILE A 3 -6.28 -18.47 -14.57
C ILE A 3 -5.02 -18.40 -15.43
N THR A 4 -4.87 -17.29 -16.15
CA THR A 4 -3.70 -16.95 -16.97
C THR A 4 -3.44 -15.45 -16.87
N LYS A 5 -2.33 -14.96 -17.41
CA LYS A 5 -2.02 -13.52 -17.46
C LYS A 5 -3.20 -12.69 -17.99
N ASN A 6 -3.49 -11.56 -17.33
CA ASN A 6 -4.59 -10.63 -17.59
C ASN A 6 -6.00 -11.17 -17.31
N VAL A 7 -6.12 -12.25 -16.55
CA VAL A 7 -7.40 -12.72 -16.00
C VAL A 7 -7.55 -12.15 -14.59
N VAL A 8 -8.78 -11.80 -14.21
CA VAL A 8 -9.15 -11.43 -12.85
C VAL A 8 -9.86 -12.60 -12.18
N PRO A 9 -9.13 -13.45 -11.43
CA PRO A 9 -9.75 -14.43 -10.55
C PRO A 9 -10.29 -13.79 -9.26
N SER A 10 -11.44 -14.28 -8.82
CA SER A 10 -11.98 -14.06 -7.47
C SER A 10 -11.64 -15.30 -6.64
N ILE A 11 -10.76 -15.17 -5.65
CA ILE A 11 -10.28 -16.26 -4.82
C ILE A 11 -10.71 -16.10 -3.37
N ALA A 12 -11.13 -17.19 -2.74
CA ALA A 12 -11.18 -17.28 -1.30
C ALA A 12 -9.87 -17.91 -0.83
N TYR A 13 -9.24 -17.37 0.20
CA TYR A 13 -8.01 -17.93 0.73
C TYR A 13 -7.95 -17.86 2.24
N GLN A 14 -7.13 -18.72 2.82
CA GLN A 14 -6.76 -18.68 4.21
C GLN A 14 -5.25 -18.84 4.31
N VAL A 15 -4.58 -17.92 4.98
CA VAL A 15 -3.13 -17.98 5.20
C VAL A 15 -2.81 -18.23 6.66
N ARG A 16 -2.02 -19.28 6.90
CA ARG A 16 -1.57 -19.69 8.23
C ARG A 16 -0.06 -19.75 8.30
N THR A 17 0.51 -19.44 9.46
CA THR A 17 1.93 -19.69 9.73
C THR A 17 2.21 -21.18 9.95
N GLN A 18 3.49 -21.58 9.96
CA GLN A 18 3.89 -22.95 10.32
C GLN A 18 3.39 -23.38 11.71
N ASP A 19 3.26 -22.44 12.64
CA ASP A 19 2.72 -22.68 13.98
C ASP A 19 1.20 -22.86 14.01
N GLY A 20 0.53 -22.77 12.85
CA GLY A 20 -0.92 -22.90 12.71
C GLY A 20 -1.70 -21.65 13.09
N VAL A 21 -1.01 -20.51 13.29
CA VAL A 21 -1.64 -19.22 13.57
C VAL A 21 -2.25 -18.69 12.28
N LEU A 22 -3.54 -18.33 12.33
CA LEU A 22 -4.22 -17.67 11.23
C LEU A 22 -3.70 -16.24 11.10
N VAL A 23 -3.14 -15.91 9.95
CA VAL A 23 -2.59 -14.58 9.66
C VAL A 23 -3.66 -13.70 9.00
N ASP A 24 -4.32 -14.25 7.98
CA ASP A 24 -5.34 -13.55 7.20
C ASP A 24 -6.27 -14.57 6.53
N GLU A 25 -7.51 -14.15 6.25
CA GLU A 25 -8.49 -14.95 5.54
C GLU A 25 -9.45 -14.11 4.70
N ALA A 26 -9.70 -14.56 3.48
CA ALA A 26 -10.75 -14.08 2.60
C ALA A 26 -11.77 -15.21 2.39
N PRO A 27 -12.94 -15.15 3.05
CA PRO A 27 -13.98 -16.16 2.89
C PRO A 27 -14.68 -16.08 1.53
N VAL A 28 -15.35 -17.16 1.12
CA VAL A 28 -16.04 -17.26 -0.19
C VAL A 28 -17.14 -16.21 -0.40
N ASN A 29 -17.71 -15.66 0.67
CA ASN A 29 -18.70 -14.57 0.61
C ASN A 29 -18.07 -13.19 0.35
N GLN A 30 -16.76 -13.03 0.57
CA GLN A 30 -15.98 -11.84 0.26
C GLN A 30 -14.65 -12.27 -0.37
N PRO A 31 -14.70 -12.82 -1.60
CA PRO A 31 -13.50 -13.29 -2.28
C PRO A 31 -12.60 -12.10 -2.62
N LEU A 32 -11.29 -12.31 -2.52
CA LEU A 32 -10.30 -11.36 -3.00
C LEU A 32 -10.23 -11.45 -4.52
N GLU A 33 -10.50 -10.34 -5.18
CA GLU A 33 -10.34 -10.19 -6.62
C GLU A 33 -8.99 -9.52 -6.88
N TYR A 34 -8.19 -10.07 -7.80
CA TYR A 34 -6.90 -9.49 -8.16
C TYR A 34 -6.60 -9.70 -9.64
N LEU A 35 -5.69 -8.91 -10.19
CA LEU A 35 -5.25 -9.05 -11.58
C LEU A 35 -4.02 -9.98 -11.66
N HIS A 36 -4.18 -11.10 -12.36
CA HIS A 36 -3.14 -12.11 -12.50
C HIS A 36 -2.08 -11.73 -13.56
N GLY A 37 -0.82 -11.94 -13.25
CA GLY A 37 0.34 -11.63 -14.11
C GLY A 37 0.93 -10.23 -13.90
N HIS A 38 0.62 -9.59 -12.77
CA HIS A 38 0.98 -8.19 -12.46
C HIS A 38 1.62 -8.02 -11.06
N ASN A 39 2.07 -9.10 -10.41
CA ASN A 39 2.69 -9.09 -9.07
C ASN A 39 1.79 -8.44 -8.00
N ASN A 40 0.47 -8.62 -8.11
CA ASN A 40 -0.48 -8.18 -7.09
C ASN A 40 -0.49 -9.13 -5.88
N LEU A 41 -0.01 -10.36 -6.05
CA LEU A 41 0.14 -11.36 -5.00
C LEU A 41 1.60 -11.80 -4.93
N VAL A 42 1.93 -12.52 -3.85
CA VAL A 42 3.24 -13.15 -3.69
C VAL A 42 3.50 -14.16 -4.81
N GLU A 43 4.73 -14.20 -5.31
CA GLU A 43 5.09 -14.99 -6.49
C GLU A 43 4.71 -16.48 -6.34
N GLY A 44 4.92 -17.05 -5.16
CA GLY A 44 4.63 -18.46 -4.90
C GLY A 44 3.14 -18.79 -5.00
N LEU A 45 2.28 -17.86 -4.57
CA LEU A 45 0.83 -18.00 -4.67
C LEU A 45 0.36 -17.80 -6.11
N GLU A 46 0.89 -16.78 -6.80
CA GLU A 46 0.55 -16.49 -8.19
C GLU A 46 0.94 -17.66 -9.11
N LYS A 47 2.15 -18.24 -8.94
CA LYS A 47 2.59 -19.44 -9.65
C LYS A 47 1.68 -20.65 -9.42
N ALA A 48 1.18 -20.83 -8.21
CA ALA A 48 0.31 -21.95 -7.86
C ALA A 48 -1.12 -21.80 -8.43
N LEU A 49 -1.58 -20.56 -8.60
CA LEU A 49 -2.86 -20.22 -9.21
C LEU A 49 -2.86 -20.34 -10.74
N GLU A 50 -1.70 -20.20 -11.39
CA GLU A 50 -1.57 -20.33 -12.84
C GLU A 50 -2.13 -21.69 -13.34
N GLY A 51 -3.05 -21.62 -14.31
CA GLY A 51 -3.65 -22.79 -14.95
C GLY A 51 -4.79 -23.45 -14.17
N LYS A 52 -5.13 -22.99 -12.97
CA LYS A 52 -6.28 -23.45 -12.18
C LYS A 52 -7.60 -22.99 -12.78
N ALA A 53 -8.67 -23.72 -12.50
CA ALA A 53 -10.01 -23.41 -12.95
C ALA A 53 -10.93 -23.03 -11.78
N VAL A 54 -12.06 -22.41 -12.12
CA VAL A 54 -13.12 -22.10 -11.14
C VAL A 54 -13.63 -23.37 -10.47
N GLY A 55 -13.73 -23.35 -9.16
CA GLY A 55 -14.09 -24.49 -8.30
C GLY A 55 -12.90 -25.34 -7.84
N ASP A 56 -11.68 -25.04 -8.28
CA ASP A 56 -10.48 -25.72 -7.76
C ASP A 56 -10.16 -25.22 -6.36
N THR A 57 -10.02 -26.16 -5.42
CA THR A 57 -9.50 -25.92 -4.07
C THR A 57 -8.16 -26.65 -3.92
N PHE A 58 -7.15 -25.95 -3.43
CA PHE A 58 -5.83 -26.54 -3.19
C PHE A 58 -5.09 -25.81 -2.08
N GLU A 59 -4.04 -26.44 -1.58
CA GLU A 59 -3.14 -25.86 -0.59
C GLU A 59 -1.76 -25.69 -1.21
N VAL A 60 -1.14 -24.55 -0.94
CA VAL A 60 0.23 -24.25 -1.37
C VAL A 60 1.03 -23.75 -0.17
N ARG A 61 2.27 -24.24 -0.06
CA ARG A 61 3.26 -23.72 0.87
C ARG A 61 4.13 -22.74 0.13
N VAL A 62 4.17 -21.51 0.59
CA VAL A 62 4.98 -20.44 0.02
C VAL A 62 6.15 -20.23 0.97
N SER A 63 7.36 -20.44 0.45
CA SER A 63 8.59 -20.16 1.20
C SER A 63 8.72 -18.64 1.42
N PRO A 64 9.52 -18.21 2.40
CA PRO A 64 9.77 -16.78 2.63
C PRO A 64 10.24 -16.06 1.37
N GLU A 65 11.16 -16.68 0.61
CA GLU A 65 11.73 -16.15 -0.64
C GLU A 65 10.67 -15.86 -1.72
N GLU A 66 9.63 -16.70 -1.83
CA GLU A 66 8.55 -16.53 -2.81
C GLU A 66 7.32 -15.82 -2.24
N GLY A 67 7.40 -15.41 -0.97
CA GLY A 67 6.34 -14.83 -0.16
C GLY A 67 6.57 -13.35 0.13
N TYR A 68 6.82 -13.05 1.40
CA TYR A 68 7.09 -11.70 1.91
C TYR A 68 8.58 -11.38 2.00
N GLY A 69 9.44 -12.22 1.42
CA GLY A 69 10.89 -12.12 1.48
C GLY A 69 11.49 -12.87 2.67
N GLU A 70 12.80 -13.09 2.58
CA GLU A 70 13.58 -13.58 3.71
C GLU A 70 13.72 -12.50 4.78
N TYR A 71 13.81 -12.94 6.03
CA TYR A 71 14.16 -12.05 7.12
C TYR A 71 15.58 -11.53 6.90
N ASN A 72 15.70 -10.22 6.72
CA ASN A 72 16.99 -9.58 6.48
C ASN A 72 17.50 -8.97 7.77
N GLU A 73 18.53 -9.57 8.36
CA GLU A 73 19.21 -9.04 9.55
C GLU A 73 19.81 -7.65 9.31
N ASN A 74 20.10 -7.27 8.05
CA ASN A 74 20.59 -5.92 7.74
C ASN A 74 19.49 -4.85 7.81
N MET A 75 18.21 -5.24 7.81
CA MET A 75 17.10 -4.33 8.10
C MET A 75 16.83 -4.18 9.60
N VAL A 76 17.56 -4.94 10.43
CA VAL A 76 17.59 -4.75 11.88
C VAL A 76 18.72 -3.79 12.20
N GLN A 77 18.39 -2.61 12.70
CA GLN A 77 19.37 -1.57 13.00
C GLN A 77 19.33 -1.18 14.47
N ARG A 78 20.50 -0.95 15.04
CA ARG A 78 20.65 -0.30 16.34
C ARG A 78 20.72 1.20 16.12
N VAL A 79 19.75 1.91 16.67
CA VAL A 79 19.68 3.37 16.61
C VAL A 79 19.72 3.92 18.03
N PRO A 80 20.43 5.04 18.27
CA PRO A 80 20.44 5.68 19.57
C PRO A 80 19.05 6.22 19.90
N LYS A 81 18.65 6.11 21.17
CA LYS A 81 17.34 6.58 21.67
C LYS A 81 17.09 8.06 21.38
N ASP A 82 18.16 8.85 21.30
CA ASP A 82 18.13 10.28 20.97
C ASP A 82 17.47 10.60 19.62
N VAL A 83 17.43 9.65 18.68
CA VAL A 83 16.76 9.83 17.38
C VAL A 83 15.24 9.92 17.56
N PHE A 84 14.69 9.27 18.58
CA PHE A 84 13.26 9.29 18.91
C PHE A 84 12.90 10.49 19.78
N MET A 85 13.28 11.69 19.34
CA MET A 85 12.95 12.94 20.05
C MET A 85 11.43 13.13 20.15
N GLY A 86 10.92 13.32 21.36
CA GLY A 86 9.49 13.58 21.61
C GLY A 86 8.66 12.36 21.97
N VAL A 87 9.29 11.19 22.15
CA VAL A 87 8.64 9.99 22.72
C VAL A 87 9.19 9.78 24.14
N ASP A 88 8.34 9.97 25.15
CA ASP A 88 8.76 9.88 26.56
C ASP A 88 9.16 8.44 26.95
N GLU A 89 8.50 7.42 26.39
CA GLU A 89 8.73 6.02 26.72
C GLU A 89 8.76 5.16 25.45
N LEU A 90 9.91 4.53 25.18
CA LEU A 90 10.06 3.58 24.08
C LEU A 90 9.79 2.18 24.59
N GLU A 91 8.79 1.54 24.01
CA GLU A 91 8.39 0.17 24.35
C GLU A 91 8.64 -0.78 23.17
N VAL A 92 8.98 -2.02 23.51
CA VAL A 92 9.07 -3.10 22.53
C VAL A 92 7.70 -3.32 21.89
N GLY A 93 7.66 -3.39 20.56
CA GLY A 93 6.46 -3.50 19.75
C GLY A 93 5.91 -2.16 19.22
N MET A 94 6.45 -1.02 19.65
CA MET A 94 6.09 0.27 19.07
C MET A 94 6.54 0.37 17.61
N ARG A 95 5.70 0.99 16.77
CA ARG A 95 5.95 1.17 15.33
C ARG A 95 6.27 2.62 15.03
N PHE A 96 7.32 2.85 14.25
CA PHE A 96 7.78 4.16 13.83
C PHE A 96 8.01 4.18 12.33
N ILE A 97 7.99 5.36 11.73
CA ILE A 97 8.50 5.55 10.37
C ILE A 97 9.93 6.06 10.51
N ALA A 98 10.89 5.24 10.12
CA ALA A 98 12.29 5.63 10.07
C ALA A 98 12.62 6.14 8.67
N ASP A 99 13.21 7.33 8.58
CA ASP A 99 13.80 7.81 7.33
C ASP A 99 15.12 7.07 7.08
N THR A 100 15.12 6.17 6.11
CA THR A 100 16.30 5.41 5.68
C THR A 100 16.80 5.90 4.32
N ASP A 101 17.97 5.45 3.88
CA ASP A 101 18.49 5.73 2.53
C ASP A 101 17.55 5.21 1.41
N LEU A 102 16.68 4.25 1.73
CA LEU A 102 15.66 3.69 0.84
C LEU A 102 14.32 4.46 0.91
N GLY A 103 14.23 5.49 1.74
CA GLY A 103 13.03 6.28 2.01
C GLY A 103 12.41 6.01 3.38
N PRO A 104 11.23 6.60 3.66
CA PRO A 104 10.51 6.38 4.90
C PRO A 104 10.02 4.93 4.98
N LEU A 105 10.61 4.15 5.89
CA LEU A 105 10.30 2.75 6.10
C LEU A 105 9.62 2.57 7.46
N PRO A 106 8.47 1.88 7.54
CA PRO A 106 7.91 1.48 8.82
C PRO A 106 8.82 0.46 9.50
N VAL A 107 9.22 0.75 10.74
CA VAL A 107 10.05 -0.10 11.58
C VAL A 107 9.35 -0.38 12.91
N VAL A 108 9.69 -1.49 13.56
CA VAL A 108 9.15 -1.91 14.86
C VAL A 108 10.29 -2.05 15.86
N ILE A 109 10.13 -1.54 17.08
CA ILE A 109 11.11 -1.75 18.14
C ILE A 109 11.05 -3.21 18.60
N THR A 110 12.16 -3.93 18.52
CA THR A 110 12.26 -5.32 18.98
C THR A 110 12.98 -5.43 20.32
N GLU A 111 13.86 -4.48 20.64
CA GLU A 111 14.62 -4.46 21.88
C GLU A 111 14.96 -3.01 22.28
N VAL A 112 14.97 -2.73 23.58
CA VAL A 112 15.40 -1.44 24.14
C VAL A 112 16.47 -1.75 25.18
N ASP A 113 17.72 -1.37 24.91
CA ASP A 113 18.87 -1.58 25.80
C ASP A 113 19.48 -0.24 26.20
N GLY A 114 19.00 0.31 27.32
CA GLY A 114 19.49 1.57 27.88
C GLY A 114 19.35 2.74 26.91
N ASP A 115 20.49 3.13 26.32
CA ASP A 115 20.63 4.26 25.39
C ASP A 115 20.49 3.85 23.91
N GLU A 116 20.46 2.55 23.60
CA GLU A 116 20.29 2.02 22.25
C GLU A 116 18.96 1.26 22.08
N VAL A 117 18.39 1.35 20.88
CA VAL A 117 17.12 0.74 20.53
C VAL A 117 17.32 -0.07 19.27
N VAL A 118 16.89 -1.33 19.28
CA VAL A 118 16.89 -2.19 18.10
C VAL A 118 15.56 -2.00 17.38
N VAL A 119 15.63 -1.52 16.15
CA VAL A 119 14.48 -1.43 15.25
C VAL A 119 14.59 -2.46 14.15
N ASP A 120 13.45 -3.03 13.78
CA ASP A 120 13.31 -4.00 12.71
C ASP A 120 12.40 -3.45 11.62
N GLY A 121 12.96 -3.24 10.42
CA GLY A 121 12.22 -2.82 9.23
C GLY A 121 11.67 -3.95 8.38
N ASN A 122 11.84 -5.21 8.81
CA ASN A 122 11.28 -6.36 8.09
C ASN A 122 9.75 -6.36 8.14
N HIS A 123 9.13 -6.89 7.09
CA HIS A 123 7.72 -7.20 7.13
C HIS A 123 7.44 -8.23 8.23
N MET A 124 6.32 -8.12 8.97
CA MET A 124 6.02 -9.02 10.10
C MET A 124 6.00 -10.52 9.71
N LEU A 125 5.77 -10.81 8.43
CA LEU A 125 5.72 -12.17 7.86
C LEU A 125 7.00 -12.56 7.10
N ALA A 126 8.01 -11.68 7.06
CA ALA A 126 9.28 -11.99 6.41
C ALA A 126 9.99 -13.12 7.17
N GLY A 127 10.62 -14.04 6.43
CA GLY A 127 11.29 -15.21 6.99
C GLY A 127 10.36 -16.34 7.45
N GLN A 128 9.04 -16.18 7.39
CA GLN A 128 8.09 -17.23 7.76
C GLN A 128 7.55 -17.97 6.54
N GLU A 129 7.53 -19.30 6.59
CA GLU A 129 6.82 -20.10 5.60
C GLU A 129 5.31 -20.01 5.88
N LEU A 130 4.55 -19.73 4.84
CA LEU A 130 3.11 -19.53 4.92
C LEU A 130 2.37 -20.63 4.16
N LEU A 131 1.36 -21.20 4.81
CA LEU A 131 0.44 -22.16 4.22
C LEU A 131 -0.80 -21.42 3.74
N PHE A 132 -1.02 -21.42 2.43
CA PHE A 132 -2.20 -20.85 1.79
C PHE A 132 -3.14 -21.96 1.37
N SER A 133 -4.35 -21.97 1.92
CA SER A 133 -5.46 -22.79 1.43
C SER A 133 -6.34 -21.90 0.55
N VAL A 134 -6.45 -22.21 -0.74
CA VAL A 134 -7.05 -21.33 -1.74
C VAL A 134 -8.17 -22.05 -2.48
N GLU A 135 -9.25 -21.33 -2.74
CA GLU A 135 -10.40 -21.77 -3.52
C GLU A 135 -10.72 -20.72 -4.59
N VAL A 136 -10.79 -21.15 -5.85
CA VAL A 136 -11.11 -20.25 -6.97
C VAL A 136 -12.64 -20.15 -7.10
N VAL A 137 -13.21 -19.02 -6.72
CA VAL A 137 -14.67 -18.80 -6.71
C VAL A 137 -15.19 -18.42 -8.09
N ALA A 138 -14.49 -17.52 -8.77
CA ALA A 138 -14.87 -17.05 -10.10
C ALA A 138 -13.64 -16.58 -10.89
N THR A 139 -13.79 -16.44 -12.20
CA THR A 139 -12.78 -15.84 -13.08
C THR A 139 -13.49 -14.99 -14.13
N ARG A 140 -12.94 -13.81 -14.41
CA ARG A 140 -13.38 -12.93 -15.51
C ARG A 140 -12.17 -12.40 -16.27
N GLU A 141 -12.38 -11.93 -17.48
CA GLU A 141 -11.33 -11.22 -18.23
C GLU A 141 -11.15 -9.80 -17.67
N ALA A 142 -9.90 -9.34 -17.60
CA ALA A 142 -9.61 -7.96 -17.23
C ALA A 142 -10.00 -7.01 -18.35
N THR A 143 -10.48 -5.83 -18.00
CA THR A 143 -10.69 -4.75 -18.96
C THR A 143 -9.35 -4.14 -19.40
N LEU A 144 -9.32 -3.46 -20.54
CA LEU A 144 -8.10 -2.80 -21.04
C LEU A 144 -7.56 -1.75 -20.06
N GLU A 145 -8.46 -1.07 -19.33
CA GLU A 145 -8.11 -0.10 -18.30
C GLU A 145 -7.42 -0.76 -17.11
N GLU A 146 -7.97 -1.87 -16.60
CA GLU A 146 -7.36 -2.63 -15.50
C GLU A 146 -5.99 -3.19 -15.87
N ILE A 147 -5.80 -3.63 -17.11
CA ILE A 147 -4.50 -4.10 -17.61
C ILE A 147 -3.50 -2.94 -17.71
N ALA A 148 -3.95 -1.76 -18.15
CA ALA A 148 -3.11 -0.57 -18.24
C ALA A 148 -2.69 -0.05 -16.86
N HIS A 149 -3.59 -0.14 -15.88
CA HIS A 149 -3.36 0.33 -14.51
C HIS A 149 -2.71 -0.74 -13.60
N GLY A 150 -2.74 -2.01 -13.99
CA GLY A 150 -2.14 -3.13 -13.26
C GLY A 150 -2.94 -3.61 -12.04
N HIS A 151 -4.12 -3.05 -11.78
CA HIS A 151 -4.99 -3.40 -10.66
C HIS A 151 -6.47 -3.42 -11.08
N ILE A 152 -7.30 -4.12 -10.30
CA ILE A 152 -8.74 -4.18 -10.56
C ILE A 152 -9.42 -2.87 -10.17
N HIS A 153 -10.40 -2.45 -10.96
CA HIS A 153 -11.27 -1.33 -10.62
C HIS A 153 -12.60 -1.91 -10.13
N GLN A 154 -12.71 -2.14 -8.82
CA GLN A 154 -13.97 -2.61 -8.27
C GLN A 154 -14.97 -1.44 -8.21
N GLU A 155 -16.03 -1.51 -9.01
CA GLU A 155 -17.19 -0.60 -8.90
C GLU A 155 -17.85 -0.79 -7.52
N GLY A 156 -17.43 -0.03 -6.51
CA GLY A 156 -18.14 -0.02 -5.22
C GLY A 156 -17.33 0.26 -3.96
N HIS A 157 -15.99 0.21 -4.00
CA HIS A 157 -15.17 0.67 -2.89
C HIS A 157 -14.40 1.92 -3.29
N GLY A 158 -15.08 3.06 -3.12
CA GLY A 158 -14.46 4.38 -3.17
C GLY A 158 -13.40 4.50 -2.08
N CYS A 159 -12.17 4.09 -2.39
CA CYS A 159 -11.03 4.90 -1.97
C CYS A 159 -11.17 6.22 -2.71
N GLY A 160 -11.53 7.28 -1.97
CA GLY A 160 -11.61 8.64 -2.46
C GLY A 160 -10.22 9.16 -2.85
N CYS A 161 -9.67 8.63 -3.94
CA CYS A 161 -8.65 9.31 -4.71
C CYS A 161 -9.41 10.00 -5.83
N GLY A 162 -9.70 11.28 -5.60
CA GLY A 162 -10.30 12.16 -6.60
C GLY A 162 -9.53 12.07 -7.91
N GLY A 163 -10.28 12.06 -9.01
CA GLY A 163 -9.75 11.97 -10.36
C GLY A 163 -8.62 12.95 -10.58
N HIS A 164 -7.50 12.43 -11.07
CA HIS A 164 -6.60 13.20 -11.88
C HIS A 164 -6.92 12.83 -13.33
N ASP A 165 -7.89 13.55 -13.89
CA ASP A 165 -7.91 13.79 -15.32
C ASP A 165 -6.56 14.40 -15.69
N GLU A 166 -5.89 13.79 -16.68
CA GLU A 166 -4.77 14.40 -17.36
C GLU A 166 -5.27 15.64 -18.10
N GLU A 167 -5.06 16.82 -17.53
CA GLU A 167 -4.51 17.97 -18.27
C GLU A 167 -4.11 19.09 -17.30
N GLU A 168 -2.85 19.50 -17.45
CA GLU A 168 -2.29 20.79 -17.01
C GLU A 168 -2.29 21.09 -15.49
N GLY A 169 -1.20 20.62 -14.87
CA GLY A 169 -0.42 21.31 -13.86
C GLY A 169 -1.12 22.30 -12.94
N HIS A 170 -1.63 21.83 -11.80
CA HIS A 170 -1.83 22.68 -10.63
C HIS A 170 -1.64 21.89 -9.33
N GLY A 171 -0.68 22.33 -8.52
CA GLY A 171 -0.47 21.84 -7.16
C GLY A 171 -1.58 22.28 -6.21
N CYS A 172 -1.88 21.44 -5.22
CA CYS A 172 -2.84 21.74 -4.18
C CYS A 172 -2.13 21.86 -2.81
N CYS A 173 -2.32 23.02 -2.18
CA CYS A 173 -1.91 23.39 -0.82
C CYS A 173 -2.59 22.50 0.25
N GLY A 174 -2.11 22.38 1.50
CA GLY A 174 -1.12 23.12 2.27
C GLY A 174 -0.97 22.45 3.66
N GLY A 175 -0.25 22.95 4.65
CA GLY A 175 0.52 24.18 4.81
C GLY A 175 1.15 24.15 6.22
N GLY A 176 2.28 24.81 6.40
CA GLY A 176 2.95 24.91 7.70
C GLY A 176 4.29 25.64 7.60
N HIS A 177 4.21 26.97 7.61
CA HIS A 177 5.24 27.99 7.93
C HIS A 177 6.71 27.57 8.11
N HIS A 178 7.65 28.30 7.48
CA HIS A 178 8.58 29.23 8.15
C HIS A 178 9.57 29.89 7.14
N HIS A 179 9.42 31.22 6.96
CA HIS A 179 10.47 32.25 6.85
C HIS A 179 11.71 32.07 5.93
N HIS A 180 11.88 32.91 4.89
CA HIS A 180 12.67 34.17 4.88
C HIS A 180 13.14 34.59 3.45
N HIS A 181 13.10 35.91 3.23
CA HIS A 181 13.87 36.76 2.32
C HIS A 181 13.47 37.07 0.87
N ASP A 182 13.38 38.38 0.68
CA ASP A 182 13.14 39.27 -0.44
C ASP A 182 13.81 38.93 -1.77
N HIS A 183 13.12 39.21 -2.87
CA HIS A 183 13.71 39.95 -3.99
C HIS A 183 12.63 40.64 -4.83
N GLU A 184 12.78 41.96 -4.95
CA GLU A 184 11.99 42.87 -5.78
C GLU A 184 11.98 42.45 -7.26
N HIS A 185 10.81 42.48 -7.90
CA HIS A 185 10.73 42.72 -9.33
C HIS A 185 9.44 43.47 -9.68
N ASP A 186 9.61 44.77 -9.92
CA ASP A 186 8.74 45.68 -10.65
C ASP A 186 8.13 45.01 -11.90
N HIS A 187 6.80 45.00 -12.01
CA HIS A 187 6.13 45.15 -13.30
C HIS A 187 4.78 45.85 -13.15
N HIS A 188 4.83 47.14 -13.47
CA HIS A 188 3.74 48.02 -13.86
C HIS A 188 2.87 47.41 -14.98
N HIS A 189 1.55 47.33 -14.77
CA HIS A 189 0.44 47.57 -15.71
C HIS A 189 -0.85 47.47 -14.85
N GLY A 190 -1.78 48.40 -14.74
CA GLY A 190 -2.23 49.44 -15.65
C GLY A 190 -3.76 49.33 -15.81
N HIS A 191 -4.51 49.90 -14.85
CA HIS A 191 -5.91 50.37 -14.90
C HIS A 191 -7.06 49.51 -15.51
N GLY A 192 -8.12 49.35 -14.70
CA GLY A 192 -9.49 49.14 -15.20
C GLY A 192 -10.46 48.73 -14.08
N GLY A 193 -11.10 49.70 -13.44
CA GLY A 193 -12.02 49.47 -12.30
C GLY A 193 -13.50 49.26 -12.67
N CYS A 194 -14.32 49.28 -11.59
CA CYS A 194 -15.79 49.27 -11.51
C CYS A 194 -16.50 47.93 -11.82
N GLY A 195 -17.46 47.45 -11.03
CA GLY A 195 -18.11 48.01 -9.86
C GLY A 195 -19.16 47.03 -9.29
N CYS A 196 -19.45 47.20 -8.00
CA CYS A 196 -20.54 46.55 -7.29
C CYS A 196 -21.91 47.00 -7.83
N GLY A 197 -22.91 46.12 -7.81
CA GLY A 197 -24.31 46.49 -8.00
C GLY A 197 -25.27 45.33 -7.81
N GLY A 198 -25.91 45.26 -6.63
CA GLY A 198 -27.06 44.38 -6.38
C GLY A 198 -28.41 45.00 -6.80
N HIS A 199 -29.49 44.30 -6.43
CA HIS A 199 -30.93 44.45 -6.76
C HIS A 199 -31.32 43.65 -8.02
N GLY A 200 -32.36 42.82 -8.04
CA GLY A 200 -33.62 42.79 -7.29
C GLY A 200 -34.79 42.86 -8.29
N HIS A 201 -35.90 42.17 -7.96
CA HIS A 201 -37.21 42.09 -8.66
C HIS A 201 -37.40 40.94 -9.67
N HIS A 202 -38.23 39.94 -9.34
CA HIS A 202 -39.71 39.89 -9.51
C HIS A 202 -40.16 39.90 -10.98
N HIS A 203 -40.46 38.73 -11.54
CA HIS A 203 -41.83 38.21 -11.73
C HIS A 203 -41.81 36.78 -12.25
#